data_AF-A0A8H5E6H3-F1
#
_entry.id   AF-A0A8H5E6H3-F1
#
_cell.length_a   1.000
_cell.length_b   1.000
_cell.length_c   1.000
_cell.angle_alpha   90.00
_cell.angle_beta   90.00
_cell.angle_gamma   90.00
#
_symmetry.space_group_name_H-M   'P 1'
#
loop_
_entity.id
_entity.type
_entity.pdbx_description
1 polymer ?
#
loop_
_entity_poly.entity_id
_entity_poly.type
_entity_poly.pdbx_seq_one_letter_code
_entity_poly.pdbx_strand_id
1 'polypeptide(L)'
;MNAIHQDLSPNIRDLLRENENLKAQLRAAKDYNRKHNGRSFMDLATELRLLIWNFSLPDQRVLRVTELPSGDLEQGLTFFCSARAPALLHTCRESREVALAHFKPFFEKGANNHAITRPIYFRPKVDILYIERDVYHSFGLYPEVNEIESIALPREHELDELFQEDLFLGVKRVLIVKADHGWPNRCCETIEFAPDPTGKEDELQWINDLNRLAKVKSSIPKIESFEAVIGKRVIKNCYCG
;
A
#
# COMPACT_ATOMS: atom_id res chain seq x y z
N MET A 1 7.60 -50.53 -41.44
CA MET A 1 8.92 -50.01 -41.00
C MET A 1 9.60 -51.02 -40.08
N ASN A 2 9.90 -52.23 -40.56
CA ASN A 2 10.48 -53.33 -39.76
C ASN A 2 11.65 -53.99 -40.52
N ALA A 3 12.77 -53.28 -40.68
CA ALA A 3 13.96 -53.88 -41.29
C ALA A 3 15.29 -53.21 -40.88
N ILE A 4 15.36 -52.45 -39.78
CA ILE A 4 16.60 -51.78 -39.32
C ILE A 4 17.07 -52.31 -37.95
N HIS A 5 16.27 -53.14 -37.27
CA HIS A 5 16.58 -53.55 -35.89
C HIS A 5 17.33 -54.88 -35.73
N GLN A 6 17.65 -55.61 -36.80
CA GLN A 6 18.28 -56.94 -36.68
C GLN A 6 19.80 -56.93 -36.48
N ASP A 7 20.51 -55.85 -36.82
CA ASP A 7 21.98 -55.77 -36.74
C ASP A 7 22.53 -54.83 -35.64
N LEU A 8 21.67 -54.37 -34.73
CA LEU A 8 22.12 -53.52 -33.62
C LEU A 8 22.74 -54.39 -32.52
N SER A 9 23.94 -54.00 -32.07
CA SER A 9 24.63 -54.57 -30.89
C SER A 9 23.66 -54.65 -29.70
N PRO A 10 23.68 -55.72 -28.89
CA PRO A 10 22.75 -55.93 -27.77
C PRO A 10 22.62 -54.70 -26.87
N ASN A 11 23.74 -54.03 -26.61
CA ASN A 11 23.83 -52.82 -25.79
C ASN A 11 22.99 -51.64 -26.35
N ILE A 12 22.93 -51.50 -27.68
CA ILE A 12 22.14 -50.46 -28.34
C ILE A 12 20.64 -50.79 -28.26
N ARG A 13 20.25 -52.07 -28.31
CA ARG A 13 18.84 -52.47 -28.16
C ARG A 13 18.34 -52.21 -26.73
N ASP A 14 19.17 -52.50 -25.74
CA ASP A 14 18.83 -52.26 -24.33
C ASP A 14 18.67 -50.76 -24.06
N LEU A 15 19.57 -49.92 -24.57
CA LEU A 15 19.47 -48.47 -24.49
C LEU A 15 18.21 -47.93 -25.18
N LEU A 16 17.83 -48.46 -26.35
CA LEU A 16 16.60 -48.06 -27.04
C LEU A 16 15.35 -48.43 -26.23
N ARG A 17 15.34 -49.62 -25.61
CA ARG A 17 14.25 -50.07 -24.74
C ARG A 17 14.13 -49.19 -23.50
N GLU A 18 15.25 -48.82 -22.89
CA GLU A 18 15.27 -47.90 -21.75
C GLU A 18 14.77 -46.51 -22.16
N ASN A 19 15.17 -46.01 -23.33
CA ASN A 19 14.71 -44.72 -23.84
C ASN A 19 13.19 -44.69 -24.08
N GLU A 20 12.63 -45.77 -24.65
CA GLU A 20 11.19 -45.96 -24.80
C GLU A 20 10.46 -45.97 -23.44
N ASN A 21 11.01 -46.68 -22.44
CA ASN A 21 10.46 -46.72 -21.09
C ASN A 21 10.49 -45.34 -20.41
N LEU A 22 11.61 -44.62 -20.49
CA LEU A 22 11.75 -43.26 -19.97
C LEU A 22 10.78 -42.28 -20.64
N LYS A 23 10.57 -42.40 -21.96
CA LYS A 23 9.56 -41.62 -22.69
C LYS A 23 8.14 -41.93 -22.21
N ALA A 24 7.83 -43.20 -21.95
CA ALA A 24 6.54 -43.62 -21.42
C ALA A 24 6.31 -43.09 -20.00
N GLN A 25 7.32 -43.16 -19.13
CA GLN A 25 7.28 -42.59 -17.78
C GLN A 25 7.10 -41.08 -17.81
N LEU A 26 7.79 -40.37 -18.71
CA LEU A 26 7.63 -38.93 -18.88
C LEU A 26 6.22 -38.56 -19.35
N ARG A 27 5.61 -39.34 -20.26
CA ARG A 27 4.22 -39.15 -20.69
C ARG A 27 3.25 -39.39 -19.52
N ALA A 28 3.41 -40.48 -18.78
CA ALA A 28 2.60 -40.77 -17.61
C ALA A 28 2.70 -39.69 -16.52
N ALA A 29 3.90 -39.18 -16.25
CA ALA A 29 4.13 -38.08 -15.32
C ALA A 29 3.48 -36.77 -15.79
N LYS A 30 3.54 -36.47 -17.09
CA LYS A 30 2.85 -35.31 -17.69
C LYS A 30 1.34 -35.44 -17.59
N ASP A 31 0.78 -36.62 -17.85
CA ASP A 31 -0.66 -36.87 -17.75
C ASP A 31 -1.15 -36.87 -16.30
N TYR A 32 -0.35 -37.39 -15.37
CA TYR A 32 -0.58 -37.28 -13.93
C TYR A 32 -0.62 -35.81 -13.52
N ASN A 33 0.38 -35.01 -13.87
CA ASN A 33 0.39 -33.57 -13.60
C ASN A 33 -0.77 -32.83 -14.28
N ARG A 34 -1.20 -33.24 -15.47
CA ARG A 34 -2.36 -32.64 -16.15
C ARG A 34 -3.68 -32.95 -15.45
N LYS A 35 -3.85 -34.16 -14.89
CA LYS A 35 -5.02 -34.53 -14.08
C LYS A 35 -5.02 -33.90 -12.69
N HIS A 36 -3.84 -33.61 -12.14
CA HIS A 36 -3.66 -32.97 -10.84
C HIS A 36 -3.33 -31.48 -10.95
N ASN A 37 -3.44 -30.89 -12.15
CA ASN A 37 -3.35 -29.45 -12.30
C ASN A 37 -4.55 -28.86 -11.58
N GLY A 38 -4.26 -28.31 -10.41
CA GLY A 38 -5.19 -28.03 -9.33
C GLY A 38 -6.37 -27.19 -9.76
N ARG A 39 -7.48 -27.36 -9.04
CA ARG A 39 -8.66 -26.51 -9.12
C ARG A 39 -8.22 -25.05 -9.23
N SER A 40 -8.69 -24.38 -10.27
CA SER A 40 -8.49 -22.96 -10.48
C SER A 40 -9.20 -22.18 -9.37
N PHE A 41 -8.72 -20.97 -9.06
CA PHE A 41 -9.46 -20.03 -8.22
C PHE A 41 -10.91 -19.84 -8.74
N MET A 42 -11.10 -19.87 -10.06
CA MET A 42 -12.41 -19.73 -10.69
C MET A 42 -13.33 -20.94 -10.51
N ASP A 43 -12.80 -22.07 -10.04
CA ASP A 43 -13.61 -23.27 -9.73
C ASP A 43 -14.25 -23.18 -8.33
N LEU A 44 -13.91 -22.16 -7.54
CA LEU A 44 -14.52 -21.91 -6.25
C LEU A 44 -15.91 -21.25 -6.40
N ALA A 45 -16.83 -21.61 -5.52
CA ALA A 45 -18.12 -20.93 -5.40
C ALA A 45 -17.91 -19.42 -5.19
N THR A 46 -18.83 -18.60 -5.73
CA THR A 46 -18.69 -17.14 -5.73
C THR A 46 -18.53 -16.58 -4.32
N GLU A 47 -19.24 -17.12 -3.33
CA GLU A 47 -19.17 -16.72 -1.93
C GLU A 47 -17.75 -16.90 -1.37
N LEU A 48 -17.09 -18.01 -1.72
CA LEU A 48 -15.70 -18.28 -1.29
C LEU A 48 -14.72 -17.34 -1.97
N ARG A 49 -14.93 -17.04 -3.26
CA ARG A 49 -14.07 -16.10 -4.01
C ARG A 49 -14.18 -14.68 -3.43
N LEU A 50 -15.40 -14.23 -3.17
CA LEU A 50 -15.64 -12.94 -2.51
C LEU A 50 -15.06 -12.90 -1.10
N LEU A 51 -15.18 -13.98 -0.33
CA LEU A 51 -14.57 -14.08 1.01
C LEU A 51 -13.04 -13.94 0.93
N ILE A 52 -12.40 -14.65 0.00
CA ILE A 52 -10.95 -14.54 -0.23
C ILE A 52 -10.55 -13.11 -0.59
N TRP A 53 -11.30 -12.44 -1.47
CA TRP A 53 -10.99 -11.06 -1.83
C TRP A 53 -11.15 -10.09 -0.67
N ASN A 54 -12.19 -10.24 0.15
CA ASN A 54 -12.36 -9.42 1.35
C ASN A 54 -11.21 -9.63 2.35
N PHE A 55 -10.78 -10.88 2.57
CA PHE A 55 -9.62 -11.19 3.42
C PHE A 55 -8.29 -10.79 2.80
N SER A 56 -8.24 -10.51 1.50
CA SER A 56 -7.04 -10.04 0.81
C SER A 56 -6.87 -8.53 0.87
N LEU A 57 -7.87 -7.78 1.38
CA LEU A 57 -7.73 -6.35 1.62
C LEU A 57 -6.53 -6.13 2.54
N PRO A 58 -5.65 -5.16 2.25
CA PRO A 58 -4.53 -4.90 3.13
C PRO A 58 -5.04 -4.45 4.50
N ASP A 59 -4.29 -4.73 5.55
CA ASP A 59 -4.50 -4.11 6.86
C ASP A 59 -4.26 -2.59 6.80
N GLN A 60 -4.30 -1.92 7.94
CA GLN A 60 -3.99 -0.48 8.02
C GLN A 60 -2.63 -0.17 7.39
N ARG A 61 -2.61 0.78 6.44
CA ARG A 61 -1.40 1.22 5.73
C ARG A 61 -1.04 2.64 6.12
N VAL A 62 0.25 2.93 6.18
CA VAL A 62 0.77 4.30 6.28
C VAL A 62 1.06 4.82 4.88
N LEU A 63 0.37 5.89 4.50
CA LEU A 63 0.48 6.54 3.21
C LEU A 63 1.20 7.88 3.42
N ARG A 64 2.50 7.91 3.17
CA ARG A 64 3.31 9.13 3.29
C ARG A 64 3.15 9.97 2.03
N VAL A 65 2.80 11.24 2.21
CA VAL A 65 2.78 12.24 1.14
C VAL A 65 3.89 13.26 1.41
N THR A 66 4.70 13.51 0.39
CA THR A 66 5.85 14.43 0.47
C THR A 66 5.94 15.28 -0.76
N GLU A 67 6.56 16.44 -0.63
CA GLU A 67 7.04 17.18 -1.79
C GLU A 67 8.25 16.47 -2.41
N LEU A 68 8.30 16.40 -3.74
CA LEU A 68 9.52 16.03 -4.46
C LEU A 68 10.38 17.28 -4.63
N PRO A 69 11.70 17.20 -4.45
CA PRO A 69 12.58 18.30 -4.81
C PRO A 69 12.41 18.57 -6.31
N SER A 70 11.87 19.75 -6.61
CA SER A 70 11.76 20.25 -7.99
C SER A 70 13.16 20.36 -8.56
N GLY A 71 13.49 19.57 -9.59
CA GLY A 71 14.63 19.91 -10.44
C GLY A 71 14.35 21.26 -11.12
N ASP A 72 15.38 21.94 -11.64
CA ASP A 72 15.30 23.28 -12.26
C ASP A 72 14.28 23.44 -13.42
N LEU A 73 13.50 22.41 -13.77
CA LEU A 73 12.39 22.49 -14.71
C LEU A 73 11.05 22.28 -13.98
N GLU A 74 10.28 23.36 -13.97
CA GLU A 74 8.86 23.51 -13.62
C GLU A 74 8.55 23.92 -12.17
N GLN A 75 8.04 25.16 -12.05
CA GLN A 75 7.60 25.84 -10.83
C GLN A 75 6.27 25.27 -10.29
N GLY A 76 6.21 23.95 -10.09
CA GLY A 76 5.04 23.26 -9.55
C GLY A 76 5.42 22.31 -8.41
N LEU A 77 4.83 22.52 -7.23
CA LEU A 77 4.91 21.59 -6.10
C LEU A 77 4.39 20.21 -6.57
N THR A 78 5.30 19.26 -6.75
CA THR A 78 4.95 17.89 -7.13
C THR A 78 4.95 17.03 -5.88
N PHE A 79 3.78 16.54 -5.49
CA PHE A 79 3.67 15.65 -4.35
C PHE A 79 3.79 14.18 -4.77
N PHE A 80 4.51 13.42 -3.97
CA PHE A 80 4.73 11.99 -4.13
C PHE A 80 4.13 11.23 -2.96
N CYS A 81 3.46 10.13 -3.28
CA CYS A 81 3.10 9.12 -2.31
C CYS A 81 3.91 7.84 -2.54
N SER A 82 4.61 7.39 -1.51
CA SER A 82 5.45 6.18 -1.56
C SER A 82 4.64 4.91 -1.75
N ALA A 83 3.35 4.93 -1.40
CA ALA A 83 2.50 3.77 -1.49
C ALA A 83 2.08 3.43 -2.93
N ARG A 84 1.97 2.13 -3.18
CA ARG A 84 1.41 1.60 -4.42
C ARG A 84 -0.10 1.44 -4.28
N ALA A 85 -0.79 1.50 -5.42
CA ALA A 85 -2.18 1.06 -5.47
C ALA A 85 -2.27 -0.40 -4.96
N PRO A 86 -3.28 -0.72 -4.12
CA PRO A 86 -3.51 -2.10 -3.67
C PRO A 86 -3.53 -3.09 -4.84
N ALA A 87 -2.87 -4.24 -4.68
CA ALA A 87 -2.80 -5.25 -5.73
C ALA A 87 -4.19 -5.68 -6.24
N LEU A 88 -5.19 -5.71 -5.35
CA LEU A 88 -6.57 -6.08 -5.68
C LEU A 88 -7.19 -5.19 -6.77
N LEU A 89 -6.79 -3.92 -6.88
CA LEU A 89 -7.29 -3.02 -7.93
C LEU A 89 -6.80 -3.42 -9.34
N HIS A 90 -5.79 -4.28 -9.43
CA HIS A 90 -5.13 -4.66 -10.68
C HIS A 90 -5.12 -6.16 -10.97
N THR A 91 -5.56 -7.01 -10.04
CA THR A 91 -5.60 -8.49 -10.22
C THR A 91 -6.60 -8.94 -11.28
N CYS A 92 -7.89 -8.67 -11.07
CA CYS A 92 -8.97 -9.04 -11.99
C CYS A 92 -10.19 -8.14 -11.76
N ARG A 93 -11.24 -8.29 -12.58
CA ARG A 93 -12.46 -7.47 -12.46
C ARG A 93 -13.14 -7.65 -11.10
N GLU A 94 -13.34 -8.90 -10.66
CA GLU A 94 -14.00 -9.19 -9.38
C GLU A 94 -13.23 -8.64 -8.18
N SER A 95 -11.91 -8.84 -8.16
CA SER A 95 -11.04 -8.30 -7.11
C SER A 95 -11.09 -6.77 -7.06
N ARG A 96 -11.14 -6.11 -8.23
CA ARG A 96 -11.28 -4.65 -8.33
C ARG A 96 -12.63 -4.17 -7.80
N GLU A 97 -13.72 -4.84 -8.14
CA GLU A 97 -15.06 -4.49 -7.65
C GLU A 97 -15.13 -4.58 -6.12
N VAL A 98 -14.56 -5.63 -5.52
CA VAL A 98 -14.43 -5.75 -4.06
C VAL A 98 -13.56 -4.62 -3.50
N ALA A 99 -12.40 -4.35 -4.08
CA ALA A 99 -11.51 -3.30 -3.59
C ALA A 99 -12.12 -1.90 -3.66
N LEU A 100 -12.81 -1.55 -4.75
CA LEU A 100 -13.43 -0.23 -4.94
C LEU A 100 -14.62 0.01 -3.99
N ALA A 101 -15.18 -1.04 -3.36
CA ALA A 101 -16.16 -0.87 -2.28
C ALA A 101 -15.52 -0.30 -0.99
N HIS A 102 -14.21 -0.40 -0.85
CA HIS A 102 -13.47 0.06 0.32
C HIS A 102 -12.56 1.25 0.01
N PHE A 103 -11.87 1.24 -1.13
CA PHE A 103 -10.92 2.27 -1.52
C PHE A 103 -11.60 3.37 -2.34
N LYS A 104 -11.30 4.62 -1.98
CA LYS A 104 -11.69 5.81 -2.75
C LYS A 104 -10.43 6.48 -3.31
N PRO A 105 -10.43 6.94 -4.57
CA PRO A 105 -9.35 7.78 -5.06
C PRO A 105 -9.38 9.13 -4.34
N PHE A 106 -8.26 9.50 -3.74
CA PHE A 106 -8.01 10.82 -3.16
C PHE A 106 -7.02 11.57 -4.05
N PHE A 107 -7.09 12.89 -3.97
CA PHE A 107 -6.18 13.79 -4.65
C PHE A 107 -6.22 13.64 -6.18
N GLU A 108 -7.43 13.46 -6.72
CA GLU A 108 -7.61 13.47 -8.17
C GLU A 108 -7.27 14.86 -8.71
N LYS A 109 -6.55 14.89 -9.83
CA LYS A 109 -5.94 16.10 -10.39
C LYS A 109 -6.96 17.23 -10.52
N GLY A 110 -6.82 18.27 -9.68
CA GLY A 110 -7.50 19.55 -9.87
C GLY A 110 -6.99 20.27 -11.12
N ALA A 111 -7.76 21.22 -11.65
CA ALA A 111 -7.45 21.97 -12.88
C ALA A 111 -6.16 22.83 -12.83
N ASN A 112 -5.45 22.85 -11.71
CA ASN A 112 -4.32 23.74 -11.45
C ASN A 112 -3.06 22.91 -11.16
N ASN A 113 -1.90 23.38 -11.61
CA ASN A 113 -0.58 22.73 -11.73
C ASN A 113 0.06 22.09 -10.46
N HIS A 114 -0.68 21.86 -9.37
CA HIS A 114 -0.20 21.13 -8.19
C HIS A 114 -0.56 19.65 -8.32
N ALA A 115 0.30 18.89 -9.01
CA ALA A 115 -0.02 17.53 -9.41
C ALA A 115 0.50 16.52 -8.39
N ILE A 116 -0.40 16.04 -7.52
CA ILE A 116 -0.27 14.64 -7.09
C ILE A 116 -0.32 13.80 -8.38
N THR A 117 0.80 13.17 -8.70
CA THR A 117 1.06 12.59 -10.03
C THR A 117 0.08 11.48 -10.43
N ARG A 118 -0.61 10.89 -9.46
CA ARG A 118 -1.61 9.83 -9.64
C ARG A 118 -2.58 9.80 -8.45
N PRO A 119 -3.85 9.43 -8.67
CA PRO A 119 -4.80 9.23 -7.57
C PRO A 119 -4.25 8.27 -6.52
N ILE A 120 -4.45 8.62 -5.25
CA ILE A 120 -4.07 7.78 -4.11
C ILE A 120 -5.31 7.03 -3.65
N TYR A 121 -5.33 5.71 -3.82
CA TYR A 121 -6.42 4.89 -3.30
C TYR A 121 -6.32 4.79 -1.78
N PHE A 122 -7.23 5.46 -1.09
CA PHE A 122 -7.25 5.67 0.36
C PHE A 122 -8.49 5.02 0.99
N ARG A 123 -8.34 4.51 2.21
CA ARG A 123 -9.47 4.11 3.08
C ARG A 123 -9.57 5.08 4.25
N PRO A 124 -10.49 6.07 4.20
CA PRO A 124 -10.55 7.17 5.18
C PRO A 124 -10.57 6.74 6.65
N LYS A 125 -11.24 5.62 6.93
CA LYS A 125 -11.45 5.08 8.29
C LYS A 125 -10.36 4.12 8.77
N VAL A 126 -9.47 3.67 7.88
CA VAL A 126 -8.53 2.58 8.16
C VAL A 126 -7.10 3.01 7.92
N ASP A 127 -6.79 3.57 6.76
CA ASP A 127 -5.44 3.98 6.39
C ASP A 127 -5.02 5.24 7.17
N ILE A 128 -3.72 5.42 7.35
CA ILE A 128 -3.13 6.58 8.03
C ILE A 128 -2.46 7.46 6.98
N LEU A 129 -2.84 8.73 6.91
CA LEU A 129 -2.14 9.72 6.09
C LEU A 129 -0.96 10.29 6.88
N TYR A 130 0.26 10.02 6.45
CA TYR A 130 1.45 10.62 7.03
C TYR A 130 1.84 11.88 6.24
N ILE A 131 1.67 13.03 6.87
CA ILE A 131 1.92 14.35 6.28
C ILE A 131 3.31 14.79 6.72
N GLU A 132 4.24 14.89 5.78
CA GLU A 132 5.52 15.54 6.05
C GLU A 132 5.37 17.07 5.98
N ARG A 133 6.31 17.80 6.57
CA ARG A 133 6.25 19.27 6.64
C ARG A 133 6.05 19.89 5.25
N ASP A 134 5.42 21.06 5.22
CA ASP A 134 5.22 21.92 4.03
C ASP A 134 4.18 21.44 2.99
N VAL A 135 3.57 20.26 3.15
CA VAL A 135 2.58 19.73 2.19
C VAL A 135 1.16 20.27 2.41
N TYR A 136 0.84 20.74 3.62
CA TYR A 136 -0.56 20.94 4.05
C TYR A 136 -1.29 22.10 3.35
N HIS A 137 -0.57 23.14 2.92
CA HIS A 137 -1.17 24.27 2.18
C HIS A 137 -1.87 23.86 0.88
N SER A 138 -1.51 22.69 0.32
CA SER A 138 -2.13 22.17 -0.90
C SER A 138 -3.39 21.33 -0.65
N PHE A 139 -3.66 20.94 0.61
CA PHE A 139 -4.81 20.11 0.94
C PHE A 139 -6.15 20.86 0.91
N GLY A 140 -6.14 22.20 0.97
CA GLY A 140 -7.33 23.03 0.80
C GLY A 140 -8.10 22.79 -0.51
N LEU A 141 -7.43 22.21 -1.51
CA LEU A 141 -8.01 21.88 -2.82
C LEU A 141 -8.78 20.55 -2.83
N TYR A 142 -8.69 19.75 -1.78
CA TYR A 142 -9.16 18.36 -1.75
C TYR A 142 -10.15 18.15 -0.60
N PRO A 143 -11.45 18.43 -0.79
CA PRO A 143 -12.43 18.34 0.29
C PRO A 143 -12.54 16.94 0.91
N GLU A 144 -12.17 15.89 0.17
CA GLU A 144 -12.13 14.52 0.66
C GLU A 144 -11.17 14.31 1.84
N VAL A 145 -10.19 15.19 2.08
CA VAL A 145 -9.29 15.10 3.24
C VAL A 145 -10.04 15.19 4.57
N ASN A 146 -11.24 15.77 4.57
CA ASN A 146 -12.11 15.83 5.73
C ASN A 146 -12.75 14.48 6.09
N GLU A 147 -12.68 13.47 5.22
CA GLU A 147 -13.15 12.11 5.52
C GLU A 147 -12.10 11.29 6.30
N ILE A 148 -10.85 11.76 6.37
CA ILE A 148 -9.72 11.03 6.97
C ILE A 148 -9.87 10.99 8.49
N GLU A 149 -9.88 9.79 9.08
CA GLU A 149 -10.02 9.61 10.53
C GLU A 149 -8.67 9.50 11.25
N SER A 150 -7.57 9.24 10.53
CA SER A 150 -6.26 9.00 11.13
C SER A 150 -5.14 9.67 10.33
N ILE A 151 -4.42 10.55 11.00
CA ILE A 151 -3.24 11.23 10.45
C ILE A 151 -2.01 10.96 11.31
N ALA A 152 -0.86 11.06 10.68
CA ALA A 152 0.43 11.03 11.34
C ALA A 152 1.20 12.30 11.01
N LEU A 153 1.93 12.83 11.97
CA LEU A 153 2.69 14.07 11.86
C LEU A 153 4.07 13.90 12.51
N PRO A 154 5.13 14.54 11.97
CA PRO A 154 6.43 14.59 12.65
C PRO A 154 6.29 15.22 14.04
N ARG A 155 7.10 14.76 14.99
CA ARG A 155 7.12 15.30 16.36
C ARG A 155 7.28 16.81 16.43
N GLU A 156 8.07 17.38 15.53
CA GLU A 156 8.34 18.83 15.53
C GLU A 156 7.29 19.65 14.77
N HIS A 157 6.17 19.05 14.36
CA HIS A 157 5.09 19.76 13.69
C HIS A 157 4.26 20.57 14.70
N GLU A 158 3.81 21.76 14.29
CA GLU A 158 2.89 22.58 15.08
C GLU A 158 1.45 22.28 14.69
N LEU A 159 0.58 21.99 15.68
CA LEU A 159 -0.84 21.70 15.42
C LEU A 159 -1.59 22.94 14.89
N ASP A 160 -1.12 24.13 15.26
CA ASP A 160 -1.71 25.41 14.88
C ASP A 160 -1.76 25.58 13.37
N GLU A 161 -0.71 25.11 12.68
CA GLU A 161 -0.53 25.13 11.21
C GLU A 161 -1.51 24.18 10.50
N LEU A 162 -1.67 22.96 11.01
CA LEU A 162 -2.54 21.96 10.40
C LEU A 162 -4.00 22.39 10.41
N PHE A 163 -4.44 23.02 11.50
CA PHE A 163 -5.81 23.47 11.69
C PHE A 163 -5.98 24.98 11.42
N GLN A 164 -5.11 25.58 10.59
CA GLN A 164 -5.31 26.96 10.11
C GLN A 164 -6.58 27.10 9.27
N GLU A 165 -6.85 26.09 8.46
CA GLU A 165 -8.01 26.00 7.59
C GLU A 165 -9.00 24.96 8.12
N ASP A 166 -10.23 24.98 7.60
CA ASP A 166 -11.28 23.98 7.91
C ASP A 166 -11.00 22.64 7.21
N LEU A 167 -9.81 22.09 7.49
CA LEU A 167 -9.29 20.84 6.95
C LEU A 167 -9.18 19.79 8.05
N PHE A 168 -9.18 18.52 7.63
CA PHE A 168 -9.04 17.37 8.51
C PHE A 168 -10.10 17.28 9.61
N LEU A 169 -11.32 17.78 9.34
CA LEU A 169 -12.41 17.84 10.32
C LEU A 169 -12.88 16.46 10.81
N GLY A 170 -12.67 15.40 10.01
CA GLY A 170 -13.00 14.03 10.37
C GLY A 170 -11.95 13.30 11.22
N VAL A 171 -10.80 13.94 11.50
CA VAL A 171 -9.70 13.30 12.22
C VAL A 171 -10.10 12.98 13.65
N LYS A 172 -9.91 11.72 14.02
CA LYS A 172 -10.13 11.19 15.37
C LYS A 172 -8.84 10.77 16.04
N ARG A 173 -7.84 10.35 15.27
CA ARG A 173 -6.56 9.86 15.78
C ARG A 173 -5.41 10.60 15.16
N VAL A 174 -4.49 11.06 16.00
CA VAL A 174 -3.26 11.73 15.59
C VAL A 174 -2.07 10.95 16.11
N LEU A 175 -1.20 10.51 15.19
CA LEU A 175 0.02 9.81 15.52
C LEU A 175 1.21 10.77 15.49
N ILE A 176 1.95 10.83 16.59
CA ILE A 176 3.14 11.67 16.75
C ILE A 176 4.35 10.82 16.37
N VAL A 177 4.95 11.13 15.22
CA VAL A 177 5.96 10.29 14.61
C VAL A 177 7.36 10.77 15.00
N LYS A 178 8.10 9.88 15.65
CA LYS A 178 9.56 9.95 15.78
C LYS A 178 10.19 9.07 14.71
N ALA A 179 10.87 9.68 13.75
CA ALA A 179 11.54 8.92 12.69
C ALA A 179 12.77 8.17 13.27
N ASP A 180 12.89 6.87 12.98
CA ASP A 180 14.03 6.07 13.43
C ASP A 180 15.32 6.56 12.76
N HIS A 181 15.33 6.68 11.42
CA HIS A 181 16.29 7.42 10.59
C HIS A 181 15.73 7.60 9.17
N GLY A 182 16.07 8.68 8.46
CA GLY A 182 15.89 8.92 7.00
C GLY A 182 14.70 8.25 6.29
N TRP A 183 13.72 9.05 5.85
CA TRP A 183 12.53 8.55 5.17
C TRP A 183 12.77 8.00 3.76
N PRO A 184 11.89 7.11 3.27
CA PRO A 184 12.04 6.51 1.96
C PRO A 184 11.88 7.53 0.82
N ASN A 185 12.86 7.55 -0.09
CA ASN A 185 12.82 8.36 -1.31
C ASN A 185 12.45 7.54 -2.56
N ARG A 186 12.08 6.26 -2.42
CA ARG A 186 11.83 5.35 -3.55
C ARG A 186 10.51 4.59 -3.43
N CYS A 187 9.98 4.18 -4.58
CA CYS A 187 8.72 3.43 -4.78
C CYS A 187 8.68 1.99 -4.17
N CYS A 188 9.64 1.64 -3.32
CA CYS A 188 9.89 0.27 -2.84
C CYS A 188 9.98 0.14 -1.34
N GLU A 189 9.73 1.23 -0.64
CA GLU A 189 9.88 1.32 0.80
C GLU A 189 8.57 1.84 1.36
N THR A 190 8.00 1.08 2.30
CA THR A 190 6.83 1.46 3.07
C THR A 190 7.24 1.91 4.46
N ILE A 191 6.31 2.52 5.18
CA ILE A 191 6.51 2.92 6.57
C ILE A 191 5.60 2.07 7.43
N GLU A 192 6.15 1.58 8.53
CA GLU A 192 5.38 0.95 9.59
C GLU A 192 5.59 1.73 10.88
N PHE A 193 4.53 1.86 11.65
CA PHE A 193 4.55 2.52 12.95
C PHE A 193 4.55 1.46 14.05
N ALA A 194 5.45 1.63 15.01
CA ALA A 194 5.45 0.88 16.25
C ALA A 194 5.21 1.85 17.43
N PRO A 195 4.53 1.43 18.51
CA PRO A 195 4.35 2.28 19.69
C PRO A 195 5.69 2.80 20.22
N ASP A 196 5.77 4.09 20.54
CA ASP A 196 6.90 4.67 21.27
C ASP A 196 6.63 4.59 22.78
N PRO A 197 7.32 3.70 23.53
CA PRO A 197 7.10 3.58 24.97
C PRO A 197 7.53 4.82 25.75
N THR A 198 8.32 5.71 25.13
CA THR A 198 8.85 6.94 25.75
C THR A 198 8.06 8.20 25.39
N GLY A 199 7.11 8.11 24.45
CA GLY A 199 6.44 9.28 23.88
C GLY A 199 5.25 9.82 24.68
N LYS A 200 5.04 9.38 25.92
CA LYS A 200 3.93 9.86 26.78
C LYS A 200 3.97 11.36 27.05
N GLU A 201 5.17 11.92 27.14
CA GLU A 201 5.36 13.36 27.30
C GLU A 201 4.90 14.13 26.06
N ASP A 202 5.21 13.62 24.86
CA ASP A 202 4.79 14.23 23.60
C ASP A 202 3.27 14.17 23.43
N GLU A 203 2.64 13.04 23.76
CA GLU A 203 1.18 12.90 23.76
C GLU A 203 0.52 13.95 24.68
N LEU A 204 1.03 14.12 25.91
CA LEU A 204 0.51 15.11 26.86
C LEU A 204 0.71 16.54 26.37
N GLN A 205 1.87 16.83 25.75
CA GLN A 205 2.15 18.15 25.20
C GLN A 205 1.15 18.50 24.07
N TRP A 206 0.92 17.57 23.13
CA TRP A 206 0.00 17.79 22.02
C TRP A 206 -1.47 17.89 22.47
N ILE A 207 -1.86 17.15 23.50
CA ILE A 207 -3.18 17.32 24.14
C ILE A 207 -3.33 18.74 24.70
N ASN A 208 -2.29 19.26 25.37
CA ASN A 208 -2.31 20.60 25.92
C ASN A 208 -2.40 21.66 24.81
N ASP A 209 -1.67 21.48 23.71
CA ASP A 209 -1.68 22.40 22.58
C ASP A 209 -3.03 22.38 21.85
N LEU A 210 -3.62 21.20 21.64
CA LEU A 210 -5.00 21.09 21.12
C LEU A 210 -6.01 21.81 22.01
N ASN A 211 -5.90 21.66 23.33
CA ASN A 211 -6.79 22.33 24.29
C ASN A 211 -6.61 23.85 24.30
N ARG A 212 -5.42 24.36 24.00
CA ARG A 212 -5.17 25.81 23.82
C ARG A 212 -5.81 26.30 22.53
N LEU A 213 -5.60 25.58 21.43
CA LEU A 213 -6.20 25.86 20.14
C LEU A 213 -7.73 25.89 20.20
N ALA A 214 -8.35 24.91 20.89
CA ALA A 214 -9.80 24.80 21.06
C ALA A 214 -10.45 25.99 21.78
N LYS A 215 -9.67 26.80 22.50
CA LYS A 215 -10.17 28.03 23.14
C LYS A 215 -10.26 29.21 22.17
N VAL A 216 -9.49 29.17 21.08
CA VAL A 216 -9.35 30.29 20.15
C VAL A 216 -10.07 30.00 18.84
N LYS A 217 -10.17 28.74 18.42
CA LYS A 217 -10.82 28.31 17.17
C LYS A 217 -12.04 27.43 17.42
N SER A 218 -13.09 27.68 16.63
CA SER A 218 -14.35 26.93 16.69
C SER A 218 -14.36 25.65 15.85
N SER A 219 -13.48 25.52 14.85
CA SER A 219 -13.52 24.45 13.84
C SER A 219 -12.43 23.37 14.03
N ILE A 220 -12.15 23.00 15.28
CA ILE A 220 -11.15 21.97 15.57
C ILE A 220 -11.80 20.58 15.56
N PRO A 221 -11.18 19.58 14.90
CA PRO A 221 -11.69 18.22 14.91
C PRO A 221 -11.74 17.64 16.33
N LYS A 222 -12.72 16.79 16.57
CA LYS A 222 -12.85 16.09 17.85
C LYS A 222 -11.87 14.91 17.89
N ILE A 223 -10.62 15.20 18.24
CA ILE A 223 -9.57 14.21 18.38
C ILE A 223 -9.85 13.35 19.63
N GLU A 224 -9.88 12.03 19.43
CA GLU A 224 -10.15 11.01 20.44
C GLU A 224 -8.85 10.43 21.03
N SER A 225 -7.77 10.34 20.25
CA SER A 225 -6.48 9.86 20.73
C SER A 225 -5.27 10.55 20.09
N PHE A 226 -4.23 10.71 20.91
CA PHE A 226 -2.86 10.99 20.48
C PHE A 226 -2.00 9.77 20.81
N GLU A 227 -1.20 9.33 19.86
CA GLU A 227 -0.37 8.12 19.98
C GLU A 227 1.05 8.40 19.51
N ALA A 228 2.03 8.32 20.40
CA ALA A 228 3.42 8.45 20.00
C ALA A 228 3.92 7.15 19.36
N VAL A 229 4.55 7.28 18.19
CA VAL A 229 5.02 6.14 17.41
C VAL A 229 6.41 6.35 16.85
N ILE A 230 7.15 5.25 16.73
CA ILE A 230 8.42 5.17 16.02
C ILE A 230 8.14 4.73 14.59
N GLY A 231 8.52 5.59 13.64
CA GLY A 231 8.43 5.29 12.21
C GLY A 231 9.62 4.50 11.73
N LYS A 232 9.36 3.27 11.26
CA LYS A 232 10.38 2.37 10.72
C LYS A 232 10.23 2.23 9.21
N ARG A 233 11.35 2.30 8.50
CA ARG A 233 11.40 2.02 7.07
C ARG A 233 11.35 0.52 6.83
N VAL A 234 10.43 0.08 5.99
CA VAL A 234 10.31 -1.31 5.58
C VAL A 234 10.60 -1.40 4.09
N ILE A 235 11.75 -1.99 3.76
CA ILE A 235 12.12 -2.27 2.38
C ILE A 235 11.36 -3.51 1.94
N LYS A 236 10.49 -3.36 0.94
CA LYS A 236 9.89 -4.52 0.28
C LYS A 236 10.79 -4.93 -0.87
N ASN A 237 11.04 -6.24 -0.99
CA ASN A 237 11.77 -6.80 -2.12
C ASN A 237 11.10 -6.33 -3.41
N CYS A 238 11.78 -5.43 -4.10
CA CYS A 238 11.32 -4.86 -5.34
C CYS A 238 12.18 -5.40 -6.47
N TYR A 239 11.52 -5.96 -7.48
CA TYR A 239 12.08 -6.11 -8.81
C TYR A 239 11.91 -4.79 -9.57
N CYS A 240 12.50 -3.71 -9.06
CA CYS A 240 12.69 -2.51 -9.88
C CYS A 240 14.07 -2.67 -10.53
N GLY A 241 14.07 -3.32 -11.70
CA GLY A 241 15.17 -3.26 -12.66
C GLY A 241 15.16 -1.92 -13.40
#